data_AF-A0A658NRL7-F1
#
_entry.id   AF-A0A658NRL7-F1
#
_cell.length_a   1.000
_cell.length_b   1.000
_cell.length_c   1.000
_cell.angle_alpha   90.00
_cell.angle_beta   90.00
_cell.angle_gamma   90.00
#
_symmetry.space_group_name_H-M   'P 1'
#
loop_
_entity.id
_entity.type
_entity.pdbx_description
1 polymer ?
#
loop_
_entity_poly.entity_id
_entity_poly.type
_entity_poly.pdbx_seq_one_letter_code
_entity_poly.pdbx_strand_id
1 'polypeptide(L)'
;EEVVAMQTVVGCTATTDPGWEIDAFGGAASLCQPMEADLYGCADSCWWPAQVPDTMSHYPDWGDGKADATRDWRKLDGIFEDKI
;
A
#
# COMPACT_ATOMS: atom_id res chain seq x y z
N GLU A 1 0.79 -20.86 -27.20
CA GLU A 1 0.65 -19.78 -26.23
C GLU A 1 0.15 -20.42 -24.94
N GLU A 2 1.00 -20.46 -23.92
CA GLU A 2 0.63 -21.04 -22.63
C GLU A 2 -0.02 -19.93 -21.80
N VAL A 3 -1.32 -20.06 -21.55
CA VAL A 3 -2.05 -19.10 -20.72
C VAL A 3 -1.71 -19.43 -19.27
N VAL A 4 -0.74 -18.72 -18.70
CA VAL A 4 -0.42 -18.83 -17.27
C VAL A 4 -1.42 -17.94 -16.51
N ALA A 5 -2.14 -18.52 -15.55
CA ALA A 5 -3.00 -17.74 -14.69
C ALA A 5 -2.15 -16.74 -13.89
N MET A 6 -2.58 -15.46 -13.85
CA MET A 6 -2.01 -14.48 -12.94
C MET A 6 -2.36 -14.90 -11.51
N GLN A 7 -1.53 -15.78 -10.93
CA GLN A 7 -1.68 -16.24 -9.56
C GLN A 7 -1.18 -15.12 -8.65
N THR A 8 -2.11 -14.42 -8.01
CA THR A 8 -1.77 -13.44 -6.99
C THR A 8 -1.38 -14.16 -5.70
N VAL A 9 -0.41 -13.60 -4.98
CA VAL A 9 0.03 -14.16 -3.71
C VAL A 9 -1.00 -13.81 -2.64
N VAL A 10 -1.37 -14.80 -1.81
CA VAL A 10 -2.30 -14.58 -0.70
C VAL A 10 -1.75 -13.48 0.22
N GLY A 11 -2.58 -12.48 0.52
CA GLY A 11 -2.21 -11.32 1.32
C GLY A 11 -1.77 -10.09 0.51
N CYS A 12 -1.49 -10.25 -0.79
CA CYS A 12 -1.15 -9.13 -1.67
C CYS A 12 -2.37 -8.61 -2.44
N THR A 13 -2.28 -7.37 -2.92
CA THR A 13 -3.29 -6.81 -3.82
C THR A 13 -3.25 -7.47 -5.20
N ALA A 14 -4.43 -7.58 -5.83
CA ALA A 14 -4.58 -7.96 -7.23
C ALA A 14 -4.84 -6.74 -8.14
N THR A 15 -5.08 -5.56 -7.56
CA THR A 15 -5.36 -4.31 -8.27
C THR A 15 -4.05 -3.56 -8.50
N THR A 16 -3.59 -3.50 -9.75
CA THR A 16 -2.27 -2.95 -10.11
C THR A 16 -2.37 -1.58 -10.78
N ASP A 17 -2.46 -0.51 -9.98
CA ASP A 17 -2.50 0.89 -10.43
C ASP A 17 -1.51 1.80 -9.68
N PRO A 18 -0.17 1.62 -9.78
CA PRO A 18 0.55 0.56 -10.49
C PRO A 18 0.64 -0.76 -9.70
N GLY A 19 0.28 -0.77 -8.42
CA GLY A 19 0.30 -1.92 -7.50
C GLY A 19 0.82 -1.52 -6.12
N TRP A 20 0.75 -2.44 -5.15
CA TRP A 20 1.32 -2.24 -3.81
C TRP A 20 2.51 -3.17 -3.55
N GLU A 21 2.31 -4.49 -3.63
CA GLU A 21 3.41 -5.45 -3.46
C GLU A 21 4.15 -5.76 -4.76
N ILE A 22 3.43 -5.81 -5.88
CA ILE A 22 3.94 -6.15 -7.22
C ILE A 22 3.24 -5.24 -8.23
N ASP A 23 3.97 -4.77 -9.24
CA ASP A 23 3.41 -4.03 -10.35
C ASP A 23 2.68 -4.92 -11.38
N ALA A 24 1.95 -4.31 -12.29
CA ALA A 24 1.24 -5.01 -13.38
C ALA A 24 2.15 -5.87 -14.28
N PHE A 25 3.46 -5.66 -14.25
CA PHE A 25 4.45 -6.39 -15.04
C PHE A 25 5.08 -7.56 -14.26
N GLY A 26 4.63 -7.82 -13.03
CA GLY A 26 5.15 -8.89 -12.19
C GLY A 26 6.46 -8.53 -11.49
N GLY A 27 6.85 -7.25 -11.47
CA GLY A 27 8.05 -6.73 -10.82
C GLY A 27 7.73 -5.68 -9.76
N ALA A 28 8.70 -4.82 -9.47
CA ALA A 28 8.53 -3.67 -8.57
C ALA A 28 8.99 -2.35 -9.21
N ALA A 29 9.42 -2.39 -10.48
CA ALA A 29 10.06 -1.27 -11.14
C ALA A 29 9.07 -0.14 -11.49
N SER A 30 7.79 -0.49 -11.67
CA SER A 30 6.73 0.48 -11.96
C SER A 30 5.98 0.93 -10.71
N LEU A 31 6.27 0.33 -9.54
CA LEU A 31 5.82 0.86 -8.27
C LEU A 31 6.50 2.20 -7.98
N CYS A 32 5.91 3.02 -7.13
CA CYS A 32 6.51 4.30 -6.75
C CYS A 32 7.88 4.12 -6.10
N GLN A 33 8.80 5.01 -6.47
CA GLN A 33 10.20 4.99 -6.03
C GLN A 33 10.55 6.32 -5.33
N PRO A 34 10.78 6.31 -4.00
CA PRO A 34 10.55 5.20 -3.08
C PRO A 34 9.04 5.00 -2.82
N MET A 35 8.67 3.91 -2.14
CA MET A 35 7.26 3.58 -1.86
C MET A 35 6.54 4.70 -1.09
N GLU A 36 7.25 5.42 -0.20
CA GLU A 36 6.73 6.54 0.58
C GLU A 36 6.19 7.69 -0.29
N ALA A 37 6.60 7.78 -1.57
CA ALA A 37 6.07 8.76 -2.50
C ALA A 37 4.60 8.49 -2.89
N ASP A 38 4.12 7.25 -2.76
CA ASP A 38 2.74 6.85 -3.05
C ASP A 38 1.88 6.73 -1.80
N LEU A 39 2.50 6.54 -0.64
CA LEU A 39 1.86 6.08 0.59
C LEU A 39 0.58 6.84 0.95
N TYR A 40 0.61 8.18 0.88
CA TYR A 40 -0.57 9.01 1.13
C TYR A 40 -1.54 9.07 -0.05
N GLY A 41 -1.06 8.92 -1.30
CA GLY A 41 -1.94 8.72 -2.45
C GLY A 41 -2.81 7.47 -2.29
N CYS A 42 -2.24 6.39 -1.75
CA CYS A 42 -2.94 5.16 -1.45
C CYS A 42 -3.88 5.29 -0.24
N ALA A 43 -3.40 5.90 0.85
CA ALA A 43 -4.14 6.03 2.10
C ALA A 43 -5.34 6.97 1.97
N ASP A 44 -5.13 8.16 1.40
CA ASP A 44 -6.14 9.24 1.31
C ASP A 44 -7.30 8.87 0.38
N SER A 45 -7.06 8.00 -0.59
CA SER A 45 -8.06 7.57 -1.56
C SER A 45 -8.67 6.19 -1.26
N CYS A 46 -8.30 5.54 -0.15
CA CYS A 46 -8.66 4.14 0.15
C CYS A 46 -8.31 3.18 -1.00
N TRP A 47 -7.16 3.35 -1.66
CA TRP A 47 -6.88 2.62 -2.91
C TRP A 47 -6.60 1.13 -2.69
N TRP A 48 -5.81 0.81 -1.65
CA TRP A 48 -5.50 -0.55 -1.22
C TRP A 48 -5.81 -0.76 0.27
N PRO A 49 -7.09 -0.72 0.68
CA PRO A 49 -7.47 -0.62 2.10
C PRO A 49 -7.19 -1.91 2.90
N ALA A 50 -6.92 -3.04 2.22
CA ALA A 50 -6.48 -4.26 2.88
C ALA A 50 -4.99 -4.25 3.25
N GLN A 51 -4.19 -3.40 2.61
CA GLN A 51 -2.74 -3.29 2.76
C GLN A 51 -2.34 -2.00 3.47
N VAL A 52 -2.98 -0.90 3.13
CA VAL A 52 -2.67 0.47 3.59
C VAL A 52 -3.86 1.00 4.39
N PRO A 53 -3.64 1.53 5.61
CA PRO A 53 -4.71 2.15 6.39
C PRO A 53 -5.37 3.31 5.63
N ASP A 54 -6.69 3.29 5.54
CA ASP A 54 -7.42 4.30 4.77
C ASP A 54 -7.78 5.53 5.61
N THR A 55 -7.30 6.71 5.20
CA THR A 55 -7.53 7.98 5.89
C THR A 55 -8.81 8.68 5.42
N MET A 56 -9.46 8.22 4.33
CA MET A 56 -10.75 8.78 3.90
C MET A 56 -11.90 8.40 4.83
N SER A 57 -11.89 7.18 5.39
CA SER A 57 -13.04 6.63 6.11
C SER A 57 -12.70 6.06 7.49
N HIS A 58 -11.85 5.02 7.58
CA HIS A 58 -11.71 4.24 8.82
C HIS A 58 -10.61 4.76 9.75
N TYR A 59 -9.53 5.29 9.20
CA TYR A 59 -8.33 5.71 9.95
C TYR A 59 -7.92 7.16 9.61
N PRO A 60 -8.82 8.16 9.78
CA PRO A 60 -8.58 9.54 9.33
C PRO A 60 -7.33 10.17 9.95
N ASP A 61 -6.98 9.79 11.18
CA ASP A 61 -5.85 10.37 11.93
C ASP A 61 -4.55 9.56 11.73
N TRP A 62 -4.53 8.54 10.84
CA TRP A 62 -3.35 7.68 10.66
C TRP A 62 -2.12 8.42 10.11
N GLY A 63 -2.29 9.60 9.50
CA GLY A 63 -1.20 10.45 9.03
C GLY A 63 -0.82 11.62 9.97
N ASP A 64 -1.48 11.74 11.12
CA ASP A 64 -1.35 12.93 11.97
C ASP A 64 0.04 13.08 12.59
N GLY A 65 0.62 14.28 12.44
CA GLY A 65 1.97 14.58 12.94
C GLY A 65 3.11 13.90 12.16
N LYS A 66 2.81 13.30 11.00
CA LYS A 66 3.76 12.56 10.15
C LYS A 66 3.55 12.80 8.65
N ALA A 67 3.12 14.01 8.29
CA ALA A 67 2.81 14.40 6.91
C ALA A 67 3.98 14.26 5.90
N ASP A 68 5.23 14.21 6.36
CA ASP A 68 6.39 13.93 5.50
C ASP A 68 6.79 12.46 5.59
N ALA A 69 6.18 11.61 4.76
CA ALA A 69 6.46 10.18 4.73
C ALA A 69 7.95 9.89 4.46
N THR A 70 8.66 10.71 3.69
CA THR A 70 10.08 10.49 3.40
C THR A 70 10.97 10.60 4.64
N ARG A 71 10.53 11.34 5.67
CA ARG A 71 11.26 11.54 6.93
C ARG A 71 10.65 10.77 8.09
N ASP A 72 9.33 10.72 8.16
CA ASP A 72 8.55 10.29 9.31
C ASP A 72 7.94 8.89 9.15
N TRP A 73 8.28 8.14 8.09
CA TRP A 73 7.69 6.80 7.83
C TRP A 73 7.74 5.84 9.03
N ARG A 74 8.75 5.97 9.90
CA ARG A 74 8.89 5.13 11.12
C ARG A 74 7.81 5.39 12.17
N LYS A 75 7.07 6.49 12.07
CA LYS A 75 5.95 6.85 12.95
C LYS A 75 4.60 6.31 12.42
N LEU A 76 4.60 5.68 11.25
CA LEU A 76 3.42 5.05 10.67
C LEU A 76 3.33 3.62 11.21
N ASP A 77 2.34 3.37 12.05
CA ASP A 77 2.11 2.06 12.66
C ASP A 77 1.13 1.21 11.84
N GLY A 78 1.25 -0.11 11.97
CA GLY A 78 0.21 -1.03 11.53
C GLY A 78 -1.05 -0.88 12.38
N ILE A 79 -2.21 -1.06 11.75
CA ILE A 79 -3.52 -0.91 12.40
C ILE A 79 -4.04 -2.19 13.06
N PHE A 80 -3.43 -3.34 12.74
CA PHE A 80 -3.83 -4.62 13.29
C PHE A 80 -3.06 -4.89 14.58
N GLU A 81 -3.77 -5.23 15.65
CA GLU A 81 -3.15 -5.63 16.92
C GLU A 81 -2.48 -7.00 16.76
N ASP A 82 -1.20 -7.07 17.13
CA ASP A 82 -0.50 -8.35 17.20
C ASP A 82 -1.19 -9.25 18.24
N LYS A 83 -1.70 -10.40 17.77
CA LYS A 83 -2.20 -11.43 18.68
C LYS A 83 -1.01 -12.07 19.38
N ILE A 84 -0.80 -11.71 20.65
CA ILE A 84 0.09 -12.41 21.59
C ILE A 84 -0.48 -13.80 21.89
#